data_AF-A0A6V8LJ76-F1
#
_entry.id   AF-A0A6V8LJ76-F1
#
_cell.length_a   1.000
_cell.length_b   1.000
_cell.length_c   1.000
_cell.angle_alpha   90.00
_cell.angle_beta   90.00
_cell.angle_gamma   90.00
#
_symmetry.space_group_name_H-M   'P 1'
#
loop_
_entity.id
_entity.type
_entity.pdbx_description
1 polymer ?
#
loop_
_entity_poly.entity_id
_entity_poly.type
_entity_poly.pdbx_seq_one_letter_code
_entity_poly.pdbx_strand_id
1 'polypeptide(L)'
;MADAWDAKLRTAALFTLFIPLAFSEDFVQAAAAGGRWQEPAWLFVVVDALLLGVLAALLLALGRAAVPWRGYALGAGLYLALDVVSWQAPDGWRDRFLFVIPMSLAYVALLVLFAALLFPAESPRSRLSTLTPLALGTFAAYIGAEYWDALSRGAGDAPQTISQEYFAQASQVIPLLLIAIGFEARFFQRYASQPLGRAVTIVTVAVLCIGGAMALTTLPMQSRAGAAGGWYEYAAFVISLEGASVGFAMLFVALISLVNVQRPAPPATDS
;
A
#
# COMPACT_ATOMS: atom_id res chain seq x y z
N MET A 1 24.40 -12.98 -12.99
CA MET A 1 24.42 -12.20 -11.72
C MET A 1 23.67 -10.87 -11.85
N ALA A 2 23.83 -10.12 -12.95
CA ALA A 2 23.10 -8.87 -13.21
C ALA A 2 21.56 -9.02 -13.11
N ASP A 3 20.97 -10.05 -13.72
CA ASP A 3 19.51 -10.24 -13.70
C ASP A 3 18.92 -10.46 -12.29
N ALA A 4 19.67 -11.12 -11.42
CA ALA A 4 19.26 -11.35 -10.04
C ALA A 4 19.34 -10.07 -9.20
N TRP A 5 20.29 -9.20 -9.51
CA TRP A 5 20.43 -7.89 -8.88
C TRP A 5 19.29 -6.96 -9.30
N ASP A 6 19.00 -6.90 -10.59
CA ASP A 6 17.89 -6.10 -11.14
C ASP A 6 16.53 -6.51 -10.58
N ALA A 7 16.29 -7.81 -10.44
CA ALA A 7 15.07 -8.32 -9.84
C ALA A 7 14.90 -7.82 -8.39
N LYS A 8 15.97 -7.84 -7.60
CA LYS A 8 15.94 -7.34 -6.21
C LYS A 8 15.66 -5.84 -6.15
N LEU A 9 16.32 -5.05 -6.99
CA LEU A 9 16.11 -3.60 -7.04
C LEU A 9 14.67 -3.23 -7.42
N ARG A 10 14.06 -3.96 -8.37
CA ARG A 10 12.66 -3.71 -8.75
C ARG A 10 11.68 -4.11 -7.66
N THR A 11 11.93 -5.23 -6.98
CA THR A 11 11.11 -5.62 -5.82
C THR A 11 11.24 -4.61 -4.69
N ALA A 12 12.46 -4.11 -4.41
CA ALA A 12 12.68 -3.06 -3.42
C ALA A 12 11.95 -1.77 -3.79
N ALA A 13 12.04 -1.32 -5.05
CA ALA A 13 11.33 -0.14 -5.53
C ALA A 13 9.80 -0.31 -5.44
N LEU A 14 9.28 -1.49 -5.78
CA LEU A 14 7.84 -1.80 -5.65
C LEU A 14 7.40 -1.78 -4.19
N PHE A 15 8.22 -2.33 -3.28
CA PHE A 15 7.98 -2.25 -1.85
C PHE A 15 7.97 -0.80 -1.35
N THR A 16 8.94 0.03 -1.78
CA THR A 16 8.99 1.45 -1.44
C THR A 16 7.74 2.21 -1.88
N LEU A 17 7.21 1.89 -3.07
CA LEU A 17 5.98 2.51 -3.58
C LEU A 17 4.76 2.20 -2.70
N PHE A 18 4.55 0.93 -2.35
CA PHE A 18 3.30 0.48 -1.72
C PHE A 18 3.32 0.47 -0.19
N ILE A 19 4.46 0.74 0.45
CA ILE A 19 4.51 0.93 1.92
C ILE A 19 4.94 2.35 2.29
N PRO A 20 6.23 2.72 2.26
CA PRO A 20 6.65 3.99 2.83
C PRO A 20 6.14 5.20 2.06
N LEU A 21 5.97 5.12 0.73
CA LEU A 21 5.42 6.24 -0.06
C LEU A 21 3.89 6.31 0.07
N ALA A 22 3.19 5.15 0.04
CA ALA A 22 1.74 5.10 0.17
C ALA A 22 1.22 5.49 1.56
N PHE A 23 2.03 5.43 2.62
CA PHE A 23 1.59 5.77 3.97
C PHE A 23 2.55 6.75 4.65
N SER A 24 3.25 7.55 3.85
CA SER A 24 4.21 8.55 4.34
C SER A 24 3.56 9.54 5.30
N GLU A 25 2.40 10.09 4.91
CA GLU A 25 1.61 10.99 5.73
C GLU A 25 1.27 10.35 7.09
N ASP A 26 0.74 9.13 7.10
CA ASP A 26 0.42 8.41 8.33
C ASP A 26 1.66 8.19 9.22
N PHE A 27 2.83 7.91 8.62
CA PHE A 27 4.08 7.74 9.38
C PHE A 27 4.60 9.05 9.97
N VAL A 28 4.46 10.16 9.26
CA VAL A 28 4.85 11.48 9.77
C VAL A 28 3.89 11.90 10.89
N GLN A 29 2.59 11.70 10.70
CA GLN A 29 1.56 11.95 11.72
C GLN A 29 1.79 11.08 12.96
N ALA A 30 2.07 9.79 12.77
CA ALA A 30 2.48 8.89 13.85
C ALA A 30 3.64 9.50 14.62
N ALA A 31 4.75 9.79 13.93
CA ALA A 31 5.96 10.31 14.56
C ALA A 31 5.72 11.63 15.30
N ALA A 32 4.87 12.52 14.77
CA ALA A 32 4.47 13.76 15.41
C ALA A 32 3.66 13.52 16.69
N ALA A 33 2.70 12.58 16.67
CA ALA A 33 1.89 12.21 17.83
C ALA A 33 2.73 11.65 19.00
N GLY A 34 3.90 11.06 18.72
CA GLY A 34 4.86 10.60 19.73
C GLY A 34 5.74 11.69 20.34
N GLY A 35 5.69 12.93 19.83
CA GLY A 35 6.60 14.03 20.18
C GLY A 35 5.91 15.30 20.66
N ARG A 36 6.66 16.20 21.30
CA ARG A 36 6.18 17.51 21.83
C ARG A 36 6.06 18.61 20.76
N TRP A 37 6.03 18.26 19.47
CA TRP A 37 6.19 19.23 18.39
C TRP A 37 4.92 19.29 17.54
N GLN A 38 4.48 20.50 17.21
CA GLN A 38 3.44 20.68 16.20
C GLN A 38 4.00 20.28 14.86
N GLU A 39 3.29 19.39 14.18
CA GLU A 39 3.67 18.88 12.86
C GLU A 39 3.57 20.00 11.83
N PRO A 40 4.66 20.39 11.17
CA PRO A 40 4.57 21.29 10.04
C PRO A 40 3.93 20.54 8.87
N ALA A 41 2.83 21.04 8.32
CA ALA A 41 2.15 20.43 7.16
C ALA A 41 3.08 20.19 5.96
N TRP A 42 4.21 20.89 5.86
CA TRP A 42 5.19 20.68 4.79
C TRP A 42 6.09 19.45 4.97
N LEU A 43 6.13 18.85 6.16
CA LEU A 43 7.10 17.79 6.47
C LEU A 43 6.87 16.54 5.61
N PHE A 44 5.61 16.13 5.41
CA PHE A 44 5.32 14.95 4.58
C PHE A 44 5.67 15.17 3.10
N VAL A 45 5.46 16.37 2.54
CA VAL A 45 5.91 16.72 1.17
C VAL A 45 7.42 16.51 1.04
N VAL A 46 8.19 16.86 2.06
CA VAL A 46 9.65 16.65 2.07
C VAL A 46 9.98 15.16 2.14
N VAL A 47 9.27 14.39 2.98
CA VAL A 47 9.44 12.94 3.07
C VAL A 47 9.13 12.27 1.73
N ASP A 48 8.05 12.65 1.06
CA ASP A 48 7.67 12.11 -0.24
C ASP A 48 8.62 12.51 -1.35
N ALA A 49 9.11 13.75 -1.35
CA ALA A 49 10.16 14.18 -2.26
C ALA A 49 11.44 13.34 -2.09
N LEU A 50 11.80 12.99 -0.85
CA LEU A 50 12.94 12.12 -0.57
C LEU A 50 12.69 10.67 -1.02
N LEU A 51 11.50 10.11 -0.74
CA LEU A 51 11.12 8.75 -1.16
C LEU A 51 11.05 8.63 -2.69
N LEU A 52 10.53 9.63 -3.38
CA LEU A 52 10.59 9.74 -4.83
C LEU A 52 12.05 9.83 -5.29
N GLY A 53 12.89 10.63 -4.65
CA GLY A 53 14.33 10.67 -4.91
C GLY A 53 15.02 9.29 -4.79
N VAL A 54 14.68 8.52 -3.75
CA VAL A 54 15.13 7.13 -3.57
C VAL A 54 14.67 6.26 -4.74
N LEU A 55 13.40 6.38 -5.15
CA LEU A 55 12.87 5.65 -6.30
C LEU A 55 13.61 6.02 -7.60
N ALA A 56 13.90 7.30 -7.82
CA ALA A 56 14.71 7.75 -8.97
C ALA A 56 16.12 7.15 -8.94
N ALA A 57 16.76 7.09 -7.76
CA ALA A 57 18.07 6.47 -7.60
C ALA A 57 18.03 4.96 -7.90
N LEU A 58 16.99 4.25 -7.46
CA LEU A 58 16.77 2.83 -7.80
C LEU A 58 16.57 2.63 -9.31
N LEU A 59 15.83 3.52 -9.96
CA LEU A 59 15.61 3.52 -11.41
C LEU A 59 16.92 3.76 -12.19
N LEU A 60 17.77 4.69 -11.72
CA LEU A 60 19.10 4.93 -12.29
C LEU A 60 20.02 3.71 -12.10
N ALA A 61 19.99 3.09 -10.93
CA ALA A 61 20.80 1.90 -10.60
C ALA A 61 20.44 0.69 -11.49
N LEU A 62 19.21 0.62 -11.99
CA LEU A 62 18.78 -0.37 -12.99
C LEU A 62 19.35 -0.13 -14.40
N GLY A 63 20.27 0.84 -14.57
CA GLY A 63 20.99 1.08 -15.84
C GLY A 63 20.11 1.61 -16.96
N ARG A 64 18.93 2.16 -16.62
CA ARG A 64 17.93 2.54 -17.62
C ARG A 64 18.09 3.97 -18.11
N ALA A 65 18.93 4.12 -19.15
CA ALA A 65 18.84 5.27 -20.05
C ALA A 65 17.44 5.42 -20.70
N ALA A 66 16.61 4.36 -20.68
CA ALA A 66 15.28 4.30 -21.28
C ALA A 66 14.12 4.62 -20.31
N VAL A 67 14.36 5.02 -19.04
CA VAL A 67 13.26 5.55 -18.22
C VAL A 67 12.77 6.84 -18.88
N PRO A 68 11.46 7.00 -19.10
CA PRO A 68 10.91 8.26 -19.57
C PRO A 68 11.00 9.30 -18.44
N TRP A 69 12.18 9.88 -18.22
CA TRP A 69 12.46 10.82 -17.12
C TRP A 69 11.50 12.00 -17.09
N ARG A 70 11.01 12.44 -18.26
CA ARG A 70 9.94 13.44 -18.35
C ARG A 70 8.63 12.97 -17.72
N GLY A 71 8.23 11.73 -18.01
CA GLY A 71 7.03 11.12 -17.43
C GLY A 71 7.19 10.85 -15.93
N TYR A 72 8.38 10.40 -15.51
CA TYR A 72 8.69 10.25 -14.09
C TYR A 72 8.63 11.59 -13.35
N ALA A 73 9.30 12.64 -13.86
CA ALA A 73 9.31 13.97 -13.25
C ALA A 73 7.90 14.59 -13.21
N LEU A 74 7.10 14.40 -14.27
CA LEU A 74 5.70 14.84 -14.29
C LEU A 74 4.87 14.10 -13.23
N GLY A 75 5.02 12.78 -13.13
CA GLY A 75 4.33 11.97 -12.12
C GLY A 75 4.73 12.36 -10.70
N ALA A 76 6.03 12.58 -10.46
CA ALA A 76 6.55 13.04 -9.18
C ALA A 76 6.02 14.44 -8.82
N GLY A 77 6.03 15.37 -9.78
CA GLY A 77 5.46 16.70 -9.59
C GLY A 77 3.95 16.66 -9.32
N LEU A 78 3.20 15.77 -9.98
CA LEU A 78 1.79 15.58 -9.73
C LEU A 78 1.52 14.97 -8.35
N TYR A 79 2.33 14.00 -7.92
CA TYR A 79 2.25 13.40 -6.58
C TYR A 79 2.43 14.47 -5.51
N LEU A 80 3.52 15.25 -5.59
CA LEU A 80 3.78 16.35 -4.65
C LEU A 80 2.73 17.47 -4.72
N ALA A 81 2.11 17.68 -5.89
CA ALA A 81 1.00 18.61 -6.00
C ALA A 81 -0.26 18.10 -5.28
N LEU A 82 -0.52 16.79 -5.32
CA LEU A 82 -1.59 16.18 -4.52
C LEU A 82 -1.32 16.37 -3.02
N ASP A 83 -0.07 16.24 -2.59
CA ASP A 83 0.33 16.48 -1.19
C ASP A 83 0.03 17.91 -0.74
N VAL A 84 0.26 18.90 -1.61
CA VAL A 84 -0.10 20.30 -1.32
C VAL A 84 -1.61 20.51 -1.34
N VAL A 85 -2.34 19.80 -2.21
CA VAL A 85 -3.81 19.86 -2.28
C VAL A 85 -4.45 19.22 -1.05
N SER A 86 -3.86 18.16 -0.50
CA SER A 86 -4.39 17.50 0.70
C SER A 86 -4.39 18.42 1.94
N TRP A 87 -3.55 19.45 1.97
CA TRP A 87 -3.62 20.51 3.00
C TRP A 87 -4.94 21.28 3.02
N GLN A 88 -5.66 21.30 1.91
CA GLN A 88 -6.95 21.97 1.78
C GLN A 88 -8.12 21.04 2.13
N ALA A 89 -7.84 19.85 2.68
CA ALA A 89 -8.86 18.91 3.10
C ALA A 89 -9.85 19.59 4.07
N PRO A 90 -11.17 19.51 3.83
CA PRO A 90 -12.16 20.09 4.72
C PRO A 90 -12.09 19.52 6.14
N ASP A 91 -12.44 20.33 7.14
CA ASP A 91 -12.50 19.88 8.54
C ASP A 91 -13.73 18.99 8.83
N GLY A 92 -14.80 19.14 8.05
CA GLY A 92 -16.02 18.36 8.22
C GLY A 92 -15.84 16.90 7.76
N TRP A 93 -16.15 15.93 8.61
CA TRP A 93 -15.94 14.49 8.33
C TRP A 93 -16.53 14.03 6.98
N ARG A 94 -17.73 14.49 6.63
CA ARG A 94 -18.41 14.12 5.38
C ARG A 94 -17.69 14.69 4.16
N ASP A 95 -17.34 15.97 4.22
CA ASP A 95 -16.70 16.67 3.11
C ASP A 95 -15.26 16.21 2.94
N ARG A 96 -14.55 15.93 4.05
CA ARG A 96 -13.24 15.27 4.05
C ARG A 96 -13.32 13.89 3.41
N PHE A 97 -14.28 13.06 3.79
CA PHE A 97 -14.42 11.71 3.22
C PHE A 97 -14.69 11.75 1.71
N LEU A 98 -15.56 12.65 1.25
CA LEU A 98 -15.82 12.84 -0.18
C LEU A 98 -14.61 13.40 -0.95
N PHE A 99 -13.78 14.20 -0.29
CA PHE A 99 -12.52 14.72 -0.84
C PHE A 99 -11.42 13.65 -0.92
N VAL A 100 -11.33 12.78 0.09
CA VAL A 100 -10.32 11.72 0.19
C VAL A 100 -10.48 10.67 -0.91
N ILE A 101 -11.71 10.25 -1.24
CA ILE A 101 -11.93 9.20 -2.26
C ILE A 101 -11.23 9.50 -3.61
N PRO A 102 -11.48 10.64 -4.29
CA PRO A 102 -10.80 10.96 -5.54
C PRO A 102 -9.29 11.19 -5.35
N MET A 103 -8.86 11.71 -4.19
CA MET A 103 -7.44 11.88 -3.87
C MET A 103 -6.72 10.53 -3.75
N SER A 104 -7.25 9.59 -2.97
CA SER A 104 -6.70 8.23 -2.83
C SER A 104 -6.67 7.49 -4.17
N LEU A 105 -7.69 7.68 -5.02
CA LEU A 105 -7.67 7.14 -6.39
C LEU A 105 -6.53 7.74 -7.23
N ALA A 106 -6.29 9.04 -7.13
CA ALA A 106 -5.20 9.71 -7.83
C ALA A 106 -3.82 9.23 -7.34
N TYR A 107 -3.63 9.10 -6.03
CA TYR A 107 -2.40 8.54 -5.44
C TYR A 107 -2.15 7.11 -5.91
N VAL A 108 -3.14 6.22 -5.78
CA VAL A 108 -3.01 4.83 -6.20
C VAL A 108 -2.77 4.71 -7.71
N ALA A 109 -3.40 5.55 -8.52
CA ALA A 109 -3.12 5.60 -9.96
C ALA A 109 -1.66 5.99 -10.24
N LEU A 110 -1.10 6.97 -9.52
CA LEU A 110 0.31 7.35 -9.62
C LEU A 110 1.24 6.22 -9.17
N LEU A 111 0.94 5.54 -8.06
CA LEU A 111 1.71 4.38 -7.59
C LEU A 111 1.75 3.27 -8.65
N VAL A 112 0.61 2.97 -9.29
CA VAL A 112 0.52 2.01 -10.39
C VAL A 112 1.33 2.47 -11.61
N LEU A 113 1.30 3.76 -11.94
CA LEU A 113 2.11 4.32 -13.03
C LEU A 113 3.61 4.19 -12.74
N PHE A 114 4.05 4.52 -11.53
CA PHE A 114 5.45 4.34 -11.12
C PHE A 114 5.86 2.86 -11.13
N ALA A 115 5.01 1.97 -10.62
CA ALA A 115 5.25 0.54 -10.67
C ALA A 115 5.34 0.03 -12.12
N ALA A 116 4.52 0.56 -13.03
CA ALA A 116 4.60 0.23 -14.45
C ALA A 116 5.94 0.64 -15.09
N LEU A 117 6.59 1.73 -14.63
CA LEU A 117 7.93 2.13 -15.08
C LEU A 117 9.02 1.13 -14.67
N LEU A 118 8.81 0.36 -13.60
CA LEU A 118 9.76 -0.66 -13.14
C LEU A 118 9.76 -1.89 -14.07
N PHE A 119 8.66 -2.17 -14.78
CA PHE A 119 8.47 -3.39 -15.59
C PHE A 119 8.05 -3.09 -17.04
N PRO A 120 8.84 -2.33 -17.82
CA PRO A 120 8.47 -1.86 -19.16
C PRO A 120 8.32 -2.98 -20.21
N ALA A 121 8.95 -4.14 -20.00
CA ALA A 121 8.90 -5.27 -20.92
C ALA A 121 7.53 -5.98 -20.94
N GLU A 122 6.69 -5.74 -19.93
CA GLU A 122 5.37 -6.35 -19.84
C GLU A 122 4.30 -5.49 -20.54
N SER A 123 3.31 -6.14 -21.14
CA SER A 123 2.22 -5.41 -21.80
C SER A 123 1.46 -4.55 -20.78
N PRO A 124 0.93 -3.38 -21.17
CA PRO A 124 0.20 -2.52 -20.25
C PRO A 124 -0.96 -3.24 -19.54
N ARG A 125 -1.71 -4.07 -20.28
CA ARG A 125 -2.81 -4.86 -19.73
C ARG A 125 -2.33 -5.89 -18.69
N SER A 126 -1.21 -6.58 -18.95
CA SER A 126 -0.63 -7.54 -18.00
C SER A 126 -0.23 -6.82 -16.72
N ARG A 127 0.54 -5.72 -16.84
CA ARG A 127 0.97 -4.90 -15.71
C ARG A 127 -0.19 -4.45 -14.83
N LEU A 128 -1.22 -3.88 -15.45
CA LEU A 128 -2.41 -3.44 -14.74
C LEU A 128 -3.06 -4.60 -13.98
N SER A 129 -3.32 -5.72 -14.65
CA SER A 129 -3.95 -6.88 -14.01
C SER A 129 -3.13 -7.47 -12.87
N THR A 130 -1.80 -7.44 -12.98
CA THR A 130 -0.88 -7.95 -11.96
C THR A 130 -0.75 -7.01 -10.77
N LEU A 131 -0.83 -5.69 -10.99
CA LEU A 131 -0.80 -4.67 -9.94
C LEU A 131 -2.17 -4.41 -9.30
N THR A 132 -3.27 -4.82 -9.94
CA THR A 132 -4.64 -4.62 -9.43
C THR A 132 -4.81 -5.00 -7.96
N PRO A 133 -4.32 -6.16 -7.46
CA PRO A 133 -4.54 -6.51 -6.06
C PRO A 133 -3.82 -5.59 -5.07
N LEU A 134 -2.58 -5.19 -5.38
CA LEU A 134 -1.84 -4.23 -4.55
C LEU A 134 -2.57 -2.88 -4.57
N ALA A 135 -2.89 -2.36 -5.76
CA ALA A 135 -3.58 -1.09 -5.90
C ALA A 135 -4.93 -1.06 -5.17
N LEU A 136 -5.73 -2.13 -5.28
CA LEU A 136 -7.02 -2.25 -4.62
C LEU A 136 -6.87 -2.36 -3.10
N GLY A 137 -5.88 -3.13 -2.63
CA GLY A 137 -5.58 -3.27 -1.21
C GLY A 137 -5.14 -1.94 -0.59
N THR A 138 -4.19 -1.26 -1.21
CA THR A 138 -3.69 0.05 -0.76
C THR A 138 -4.77 1.11 -0.79
N PHE A 139 -5.62 1.13 -1.82
CA PHE A 139 -6.79 2.00 -1.83
C PHE A 139 -7.74 1.72 -0.65
N ALA A 140 -8.06 0.45 -0.39
CA ALA A 140 -8.94 0.09 0.72
C ALA A 140 -8.34 0.45 2.08
N ALA A 141 -7.03 0.29 2.25
CA ALA A 141 -6.32 0.69 3.47
C ALA A 141 -6.31 2.21 3.67
N TYR A 142 -6.07 3.00 2.62
CA TYR A 142 -6.21 4.46 2.66
C TYR A 142 -7.59 4.88 3.16
N ILE A 143 -8.65 4.32 2.55
CA ILE A 143 -10.02 4.64 2.94
C ILE A 143 -10.29 4.23 4.39
N GLY A 144 -9.76 3.08 4.83
CA GLY A 144 -9.92 2.61 6.20
C GLY A 144 -9.18 3.48 7.23
N ALA A 145 -7.96 3.94 6.91
CA ALA A 145 -7.17 4.82 7.76
C ALA A 145 -7.83 6.20 7.91
N GLU A 146 -8.26 6.80 6.80
CA GLU A 146 -8.98 8.08 6.81
C GLU A 146 -10.35 7.98 7.49
N TYR A 147 -11.06 6.87 7.32
CA TYR A 147 -12.31 6.64 8.03
C TYR A 147 -12.09 6.56 9.54
N TRP A 148 -11.03 5.87 9.98
CA TRP A 148 -10.66 5.80 11.39
C TRP A 148 -10.31 7.19 11.96
N ASP A 149 -9.50 7.96 11.25
CA ASP A 149 -9.11 9.32 11.65
C ASP A 149 -10.33 10.25 11.72
N ALA A 150 -11.22 10.22 10.72
CA ALA A 150 -12.46 11.00 10.71
C ALA A 150 -13.38 10.68 11.90
N LEU A 151 -13.53 9.40 12.25
CA LEU A 151 -14.28 8.98 13.44
C LEU A 151 -13.60 9.44 14.73
N SER A 152 -12.28 9.33 14.80
CA SER A 152 -11.49 9.69 15.98
C SER A 152 -11.53 11.19 16.27
N ARG A 153 -11.55 12.03 15.23
CA ARG A 153 -11.74 13.49 15.38
C ARG A 153 -13.17 13.87 15.77
N GLY A 154 -14.17 13.11 15.30
CA GLY A 154 -15.57 13.31 15.66
C GLY A 154 -15.91 12.95 17.11
N ALA A 155 -15.07 12.14 17.77
CA ALA A 155 -15.27 11.67 19.14
C ALA A 155 -14.90 12.70 20.23
N GLY A 156 -14.42 13.90 19.88
CA GLY A 156 -14.05 14.97 20.81
C GLY A 156 -12.76 14.68 21.59
N ASP A 157 -12.74 15.00 22.89
CA ASP A 157 -11.56 14.89 23.77
C ASP A 157 -11.23 13.45 24.23
N ALA A 158 -11.88 12.43 23.66
CA ALA A 158 -11.59 11.04 24.00
C ALA A 158 -10.18 10.67 23.55
N PRO A 159 -9.41 9.87 24.34
CA PRO A 159 -8.10 9.39 23.91
C PRO A 159 -8.21 8.65 22.58
N GLN A 160 -7.47 9.11 21.57
CA GLN A 160 -7.41 8.45 20.26
C GLN A 160 -6.52 7.19 20.37
N THR A 161 -7.14 6.09 20.80
CA THR A 161 -6.48 4.79 20.92
C THR A 161 -7.16 3.79 20.01
N ILE A 162 -6.37 2.95 19.34
CA ILE A 162 -6.87 1.87 18.50
C ILE A 162 -7.22 0.69 19.42
N SER A 163 -8.34 0.01 19.17
CA SER A 163 -8.77 -1.04 20.09
C SER A 163 -7.80 -2.24 20.10
N GLN A 164 -7.54 -2.81 21.29
CA GLN A 164 -6.76 -4.07 21.39
C GLN A 164 -7.41 -5.19 20.58
N GLU A 165 -8.74 -5.18 20.52
CA GLU A 165 -9.55 -6.13 19.76
C GLU A 165 -9.21 -6.08 18.27
N TYR A 166 -9.01 -4.89 17.70
CA TYR A 166 -8.56 -4.77 16.32
C TYR A 166 -7.23 -5.50 16.09
N PHE A 167 -6.22 -5.27 16.96
CA PHE A 167 -4.92 -5.93 16.82
C PHE A 167 -5.00 -7.43 17.05
N ALA A 168 -5.84 -7.88 17.98
CA ALA A 168 -6.09 -9.30 18.21
C ALA A 168 -6.68 -9.96 16.97
N GLN A 169 -7.69 -9.34 16.34
CA GLN A 169 -8.30 -9.82 15.11
C GLN A 169 -7.31 -9.78 13.94
N ALA A 170 -6.60 -8.67 13.74
CA ALA A 170 -5.60 -8.53 12.68
C ALA A 170 -4.51 -9.60 12.80
N SER A 171 -4.04 -9.88 14.02
CA SER A 171 -3.03 -10.91 14.28
C SER A 171 -3.50 -12.34 13.97
N GLN A 172 -4.82 -12.57 13.89
CA GLN A 172 -5.41 -13.85 13.48
C GLN A 172 -5.71 -13.89 11.98
N VAL A 173 -6.30 -12.82 11.45
CA VAL A 173 -6.73 -12.71 10.04
C VAL A 173 -5.53 -12.70 9.09
N ILE A 174 -4.47 -11.97 9.42
CA ILE A 174 -3.31 -11.85 8.53
C ILE A 174 -2.59 -13.19 8.29
N PRO A 175 -2.30 -14.02 9.33
CA PRO A 175 -1.79 -15.38 9.11
C PRO A 175 -2.76 -16.26 8.30
N LEU A 176 -4.07 -16.15 8.53
CA LEU A 176 -5.06 -16.88 7.75
C LEU A 176 -5.04 -16.46 6.27
N LEU A 177 -4.87 -15.18 5.97
CA LEU A 177 -4.71 -14.68 4.60
C LEU A 177 -3.42 -15.20 3.97
N LEU A 178 -2.29 -15.18 4.69
CA LEU A 178 -1.04 -15.78 4.22
C LEU A 178 -1.22 -17.27 3.87
N ILE A 179 -1.90 -18.01 4.74
CA ILE A 179 -2.21 -19.43 4.53
C ILE A 179 -3.15 -19.62 3.34
N ALA A 180 -4.22 -18.82 3.22
CA ALA A 180 -5.19 -18.93 2.14
C ALA A 180 -4.57 -18.62 0.77
N ILE A 181 -3.83 -17.52 0.67
CA ILE A 181 -3.09 -17.16 -0.56
C ILE A 181 -2.02 -18.22 -0.85
N GLY A 182 -1.38 -18.77 0.20
CA GLY A 182 -0.44 -19.90 0.13
C GLY A 182 -1.06 -21.19 -0.41
N PHE A 183 -2.26 -21.56 0.05
CA PHE A 183 -2.98 -22.75 -0.40
C PHE A 183 -3.51 -22.62 -1.82
N GLU A 184 -3.83 -21.40 -2.25
CA GLU A 184 -3.93 -21.05 -3.65
C GLU A 184 -2.56 -21.15 -4.35
N ALA A 185 -1.65 -22.06 -3.97
CA ALA A 185 -0.29 -22.24 -4.47
C ALA A 185 -0.18 -22.28 -6.01
N ARG A 186 -1.26 -22.67 -6.70
CA ARG A 186 -1.37 -22.58 -8.17
C ARG A 186 -1.40 -21.13 -8.67
N PHE A 187 -1.98 -20.21 -7.89
CA PHE A 187 -1.95 -18.77 -8.10
C PHE A 187 -0.52 -18.23 -8.06
N PHE A 188 0.28 -18.59 -7.03
CA PHE A 188 1.68 -18.19 -6.97
C PHE A 188 2.50 -18.77 -8.13
N GLN A 189 2.25 -20.01 -8.56
CA GLN A 189 2.91 -20.54 -9.77
C GLN A 189 2.60 -19.72 -11.02
N ARG A 190 1.34 -19.26 -11.19
CA ARG A 190 0.93 -18.45 -12.34
C ARG A 190 1.55 -17.05 -12.30
N TYR A 191 1.54 -16.38 -11.14
CA TYR A 191 2.16 -15.06 -10.95
C TYR A 191 3.70 -15.12 -10.96
N ALA A 192 4.30 -16.20 -10.47
CA ALA A 192 5.76 -16.35 -10.39
C ALA A 192 6.45 -16.59 -11.75
N SER A 193 5.66 -16.87 -12.80
CA SER A 193 6.20 -17.06 -14.15
C SER A 193 6.74 -15.75 -14.76
N GLN A 194 6.24 -14.60 -14.31
CA GLN A 194 6.63 -13.28 -14.82
C GLN A 194 7.42 -12.47 -13.77
N PRO A 195 8.38 -11.62 -14.18
CA PRO A 195 9.17 -10.82 -13.25
C PRO A 195 8.31 -9.93 -12.33
N LEU A 196 7.30 -9.22 -12.86
CA LEU A 196 6.41 -8.40 -12.05
C LEU A 196 5.59 -9.24 -11.08
N GLY A 197 4.99 -10.34 -11.55
CA GLY A 197 4.15 -11.18 -10.68
C GLY A 197 4.93 -11.80 -9.52
N ARG A 198 6.22 -12.13 -9.73
CA ARG A 198 7.15 -12.48 -8.63
C ARG A 198 7.36 -11.34 -7.65
N ALA A 199 7.63 -10.14 -8.15
CA ALA A 199 7.86 -8.96 -7.30
C ALA A 199 6.61 -8.63 -6.47
N VAL A 200 5.43 -8.61 -7.10
CA VAL A 200 4.13 -8.41 -6.43
C VAL A 200 3.92 -9.46 -5.35
N THR A 201 4.16 -10.74 -5.66
CA THR A 201 4.06 -11.84 -4.68
C THR A 201 4.96 -11.59 -3.47
N ILE A 202 6.23 -11.25 -3.69
CA ILE A 202 7.19 -11.00 -2.60
C ILE A 202 6.74 -9.79 -1.77
N VAL A 203 6.30 -8.71 -2.41
CA VAL A 203 5.81 -7.50 -1.72
C VAL A 203 4.57 -7.82 -0.91
N THR A 204 3.58 -8.53 -1.46
CA THR A 204 2.38 -8.94 -0.73
C THR A 204 2.71 -9.77 0.51
N VAL A 205 3.60 -10.76 0.38
CA VAL A 205 4.03 -11.57 1.54
C VAL A 205 4.76 -10.71 2.57
N ALA A 206 5.65 -9.80 2.14
CA ALA A 206 6.35 -8.90 3.04
C ALA A 206 5.38 -7.97 3.80
N VAL A 207 4.43 -7.35 3.08
CA VAL A 207 3.36 -6.49 3.63
C VAL A 207 2.55 -7.25 4.68
N LEU A 208 2.09 -8.46 4.36
CA LEU A 208 1.36 -9.31 5.30
C LEU A 208 2.19 -9.68 6.53
N CYS A 209 3.44 -10.11 6.35
CA CYS A 209 4.31 -10.48 7.47
C CYS A 209 4.60 -9.29 8.39
N ILE A 210 4.89 -8.11 7.82
CA ILE A 210 5.15 -6.89 8.59
C ILE A 210 3.86 -6.46 9.31
N GLY A 211 2.71 -6.42 8.63
CA GLY A 211 1.42 -6.10 9.23
C GLY A 211 1.04 -7.03 10.38
N GLY A 212 1.24 -8.34 10.21
CA GLY A 212 1.01 -9.32 11.27
C GLY A 212 1.97 -9.15 12.44
N ALA A 213 3.26 -8.89 12.17
CA ALA A 213 4.24 -8.64 13.22
C ALA A 213 3.91 -7.37 14.02
N MET A 214 3.54 -6.28 13.34
CA MET A 214 3.12 -5.02 13.98
C MET A 214 1.86 -5.21 14.83
N ALA A 215 0.87 -5.97 14.36
CA ALA A 215 -0.32 -6.28 15.15
C ALA A 215 -0.01 -7.12 16.41
N LEU A 216 0.93 -8.07 16.32
CA LEU A 216 1.32 -8.89 17.48
C LEU A 216 2.11 -8.10 18.54
N THR A 217 2.92 -7.15 18.09
CA THR A 217 3.83 -6.39 18.95
C THR A 217 3.12 -5.26 19.69
N THR A 218 1.97 -4.79 19.21
CA THR A 218 1.11 -3.84 19.94
C THR A 218 0.31 -4.48 21.08
N LEU A 219 -0.07 -5.76 20.98
CA LEU A 219 -0.85 -6.47 22.02
C LEU A 219 -0.29 -6.33 23.45
N PRO A 220 1.02 -6.54 23.71
CA PRO A 220 1.58 -6.34 25.05
C PRO A 220 1.78 -4.87 25.43
N MET A 221 1.84 -3.95 24.46
CA MET A 221 2.23 -2.55 24.70
C MET A 221 1.11 -1.70 25.32
N GLN A 222 -0.16 -1.96 25.05
CA GLN A 222 -1.27 -1.20 25.65
C GLN A 222 -1.30 -1.30 27.19
N SER A 223 -0.83 -2.41 27.75
CA SER A 223 -0.69 -2.56 29.21
C SER A 223 0.44 -1.71 29.83
N ARG A 224 1.27 -1.07 29.00
CA ARG A 224 2.49 -0.34 29.41
C ARG A 224 2.57 1.11 28.90
N ALA A 225 1.61 1.57 28.10
CA ALA A 225 1.78 2.79 27.31
C ALA A 225 1.30 4.06 28.03
N GLY A 226 2.25 4.95 28.33
CA GLY A 226 2.02 6.40 28.34
C GLY A 226 2.14 6.98 26.91
N ALA A 227 2.26 8.32 26.78
CA ALA A 227 2.26 9.05 25.50
C ALA A 227 3.25 8.56 24.43
N ALA A 228 4.34 7.88 24.80
CA ALA A 228 5.33 7.32 23.85
C ALA A 228 4.83 6.09 23.06
N GLY A 229 3.68 5.50 23.42
CA GLY A 229 3.09 4.36 22.72
C GLY A 229 2.19 4.73 21.52
N GLY A 230 1.67 5.96 21.47
CA GLY A 230 0.64 6.35 20.49
C GLY A 230 1.12 6.35 19.04
N TRP A 231 2.35 6.83 18.77
CA TRP A 231 2.91 6.80 17.42
C TRP A 231 3.07 5.39 16.88
N TYR A 232 3.56 4.49 17.73
CA TYR A 232 3.81 3.11 17.37
C TYR A 232 2.49 2.36 17.14
N GLU A 233 1.50 2.62 18.00
CA GLU A 233 0.15 2.07 17.88
C GLU A 233 -0.51 2.48 16.56
N TYR A 234 -0.43 3.76 16.20
CA TYR A 234 -0.98 4.25 14.93
C TYR A 234 -0.25 3.68 13.71
N ALA A 235 1.09 3.69 13.71
CA ALA A 235 1.87 3.08 12.64
C ALA A 235 1.59 1.58 12.50
N ALA A 236 1.43 0.86 13.62
CA ALA A 236 1.07 -0.54 13.61
C ALA A 236 -0.31 -0.78 13.00
N PHE A 237 -1.28 0.07 13.34
CA PHE A 237 -2.63 0.02 12.78
C PHE A 237 -2.63 0.20 11.28
N VAL A 238 -1.96 1.23 10.76
CA VAL A 238 -1.89 1.50 9.32
C VAL A 238 -1.21 0.35 8.58
N ILE A 239 -0.07 -0.14 9.08
CA ILE A 239 0.64 -1.25 8.43
C ILE A 239 -0.14 -2.58 8.52
N SER A 240 -0.84 -2.87 9.63
CA SER A 240 -1.68 -4.06 9.72
C SER A 240 -2.93 -3.96 8.86
N LEU A 241 -3.50 -2.76 8.73
CA LEU A 241 -4.65 -2.48 7.86
C LEU A 241 -4.26 -2.68 6.39
N GLU A 242 -3.09 -2.19 5.98
CA GLU A 242 -2.53 -2.43 4.64
C GLU A 242 -2.28 -3.92 4.41
N GLY A 243 -1.67 -4.58 5.39
CA GLY A 243 -1.48 -6.04 5.43
C GLY A 243 -2.76 -6.80 5.09
N ALA A 244 -3.79 -6.58 5.89
CA ALA A 244 -5.08 -7.23 5.73
C ALA A 244 -5.74 -6.87 4.39
N SER A 245 -5.76 -5.59 4.01
CA SER A 245 -6.44 -5.10 2.80
C SER A 245 -5.81 -5.66 1.53
N VAL A 246 -4.47 -5.64 1.44
CA VAL A 246 -3.73 -6.25 0.32
C VAL A 246 -3.95 -7.76 0.28
N GLY A 247 -3.93 -8.44 1.43
CA GLY A 247 -4.22 -9.87 1.51
C GLY A 247 -5.61 -10.22 1.00
N PHE A 248 -6.64 -9.48 1.43
CA PHE A 248 -8.01 -9.67 0.95
C PHE A 248 -8.15 -9.37 -0.53
N ALA A 249 -7.58 -8.27 -1.03
CA ALA A 249 -7.61 -7.92 -2.45
C ALA A 249 -6.94 -9.00 -3.30
N MET A 250 -5.81 -9.54 -2.84
CA MET A 250 -5.10 -10.63 -3.51
C MET A 250 -5.95 -11.90 -3.57
N LEU A 251 -6.53 -12.31 -2.45
CA LEU A 251 -7.42 -13.46 -2.39
C LEU A 251 -8.66 -13.26 -3.28
N PHE A 252 -9.27 -12.08 -3.25
CA PHE A 252 -10.44 -11.74 -4.08
C PHE A 252 -10.14 -11.87 -5.58
N VAL A 253 -9.02 -11.30 -6.04
CA VAL A 253 -8.61 -11.40 -7.45
C VAL A 253 -8.26 -12.85 -7.82
N ALA A 254 -7.64 -13.61 -6.91
CA ALA A 254 -7.36 -15.03 -7.11
C ALA A 254 -8.66 -15.84 -7.32
N LEU A 255 -9.66 -15.63 -6.47
CA LEU A 255 -10.94 -16.31 -6.55
C LEU A 255 -11.70 -15.97 -7.83
N ILE A 256 -11.75 -14.69 -8.24
CA ILE A 256 -12.36 -14.30 -9.52
C ILE A 256 -11.67 -14.98 -10.69
N SER A 257 -10.33 -15.01 -10.66
CA SER A 257 -9.54 -15.64 -11.72
C SER A 257 -9.82 -17.14 -11.83
N LEU A 258 -10.02 -17.81 -10.70
CA LEU A 258 -10.35 -19.23 -10.63
C LEU A 258 -11.74 -19.51 -11.24
N VAL A 259 -12.75 -18.71 -10.89
CA VAL A 259 -14.12 -18.82 -11.44
C VAL A 259 -14.11 -18.67 -12.96
N ASN A 260 -13.34 -17.71 -13.49
CA ASN A 260 -13.28 -17.46 -14.94
C ASN A 260 -12.65 -18.61 -15.72
N VAL A 261 -11.73 -19.37 -15.12
CA VAL A 261 -11.11 -20.55 -15.76
C VAL A 261 -12.10 -21.72 -15.87
N GLN A 262 -13.07 -21.81 -14.96
CA GLN A 262 -14.00 -22.94 -14.89
C GLN A 262 -15.24 -22.78 -15.80
N ARG A 263 -15.45 -21.62 -16.44
CA ARG A 263 -16.57 -21.44 -17.38
C ARG A 263 -16.37 -22.27 -18.66
N PRO A 264 -17.29 -23.20 -19.00
CA PRO A 264 -17.22 -23.94 -20.27
C PRO A 264 -17.26 -22.99 -21.46
N ALA A 265 -16.51 -23.31 -22.52
CA ALA A 265 -16.64 -22.60 -23.79
C ALA A 265 -18.09 -22.72 -24.30
N PRO A 266 -18.67 -21.67 -24.89
CA PRO A 266 -19.98 -21.77 -25.52
C PRO A 266 -19.93 -22.88 -26.60
N PRO A 267 -21.00 -23.67 -26.76
CA PRO A 267 -21.04 -24.69 -27.79
C PRO A 267 -20.75 -24.05 -29.15
N ALA A 268 -19.85 -24.67 -29.93
CA ALA A 268 -19.57 -24.23 -31.27
C ALA A 268 -20.89 -24.15 -32.05
N THR A 269 -21.25 -22.97 -32.52
CA THR A 269 -22.36 -22.82 -33.45
C THR A 269 -21.88 -23.37 -34.78
N ASP A 270 -22.31 -24.59 -35.11
CA ASP A 270 -22.11 -25.17 -36.44
C ASP A 270 -22.84 -24.24 -37.45
N SER A 271 -22.04 -23.52 -38.25
CA SER A 271 -22.49 -22.70 -39.38
C SER A 271 -21.91 -23.25 -40.66
#